data_AF-A0A9Q8ZXT9-F1
#
_entry.id   AF-A0A9Q8ZXT9-F1
#
_cell.length_a   1.000
_cell.length_b   1.000
_cell.length_c   1.000
_cell.angle_alpha   90.00
_cell.angle_beta   90.00
_cell.angle_gamma   90.00
#
_symmetry.space_group_name_H-M   'P 1'
#
loop_
_entity.id
_entity.type
_entity.pdbx_description
1 polymer ?
#
loop_
_entity_poly.entity_id
_entity_poly.type
_entity_poly.pdbx_seq_one_letter_code
_entity_poly.pdbx_strand_id
1 'polypeptide(L)'
;MTQRIACDPGLPRVQKHGHMPAATGPHRRSVIVGMGATMLSACVRDRGGDHSPDDTLRLALDEAAGSPPAQALSRLAGFEARTLPASQRLDLVTARAGLAIDERLAAIPATRGAKGGYRPLADAGPIAADHYALLLARPLGPVTPQAAQARLTRELDGLHARAAAAFSTIGITGGSIGDRYSRLWRDERFLYPDAAAAVADMTRMLEAARARVSATIGPVPAWCTDVGVRTLSAEEVAAGRNGYRAVPTPTQPGAYIVDLKQLGRRPSWTLPSVVAHELLPGHMIQLGLEGIAPPHPLRITYAGSFVEGWGIHAEAVAAEDGAFADPRTMLGHLHWLIFRVARALADLGIHLDRWSLDAARARLIEWQGEPGYFAPYDTELPRIVQEPAQRVGEAMAWLAIADAARGRRGAAKIALHRRLLDHGRMRSDAVGNIS
;
A
#
# COMPACT_ATOMS: atom_id res chain seq x y z
N MET A 1 51.64 14.20 40.80
CA MET A 1 52.80 15.09 40.58
C MET A 1 53.01 15.17 39.07
N THR A 2 52.45 16.19 38.41
CA THR A 2 53.18 17.36 37.86
C THR A 2 54.25 16.92 36.84
N GLN A 3 54.15 17.18 35.54
CA GLN A 3 54.21 18.52 34.94
C GLN A 3 53.72 18.52 33.47
N ARG A 4 53.13 19.66 33.07
CA ARG A 4 52.91 20.10 31.69
C ARG A 4 54.21 20.63 31.10
N ILE A 5 54.45 20.43 29.80
CA ILE A 5 55.16 21.39 28.93
C ILE A 5 54.48 21.38 27.56
N ALA A 6 54.12 22.58 27.09
CA ALA A 6 53.74 22.89 25.72
C ALA A 6 54.88 23.68 25.07
N CYS A 7 55.12 23.51 23.77
CA CYS A 7 55.58 24.54 22.82
C CYS A 7 55.53 24.00 21.38
N ASP A 8 54.74 24.70 20.55
CA ASP A 8 54.83 24.87 19.08
C ASP A 8 56.10 25.72 18.76
N PRO A 9 56.73 25.79 17.54
CA PRO A 9 56.10 26.19 16.26
C PRO A 9 56.73 25.63 14.94
N GLY A 10 56.06 25.77 13.80
CA GLY A 10 56.74 25.63 12.48
C GLY A 10 55.84 25.54 11.23
N LEU A 11 55.44 26.69 10.68
CA LEU A 11 54.82 26.85 9.35
C LEU A 11 55.87 26.71 8.21
N PRO A 12 55.46 26.40 6.94
CA PRO A 12 55.13 27.48 6.00
C PRO A 12 53.96 27.22 5.04
N ARG A 13 53.34 28.34 4.61
CA ARG A 13 52.32 28.51 3.55
C ARG A 13 52.85 28.17 2.15
N VAL A 14 51.99 27.62 1.27
CA VAL A 14 51.83 28.06 -0.14
C VAL A 14 50.39 27.84 -0.61
N GLN A 15 49.81 28.86 -1.27
CA GLN A 15 48.50 28.89 -1.93
C GLN A 15 48.46 28.03 -3.22
N LYS A 16 47.31 27.45 -3.55
CA LYS A 16 46.49 27.87 -4.73
C LYS A 16 45.27 26.95 -4.96
N HIS A 17 44.29 27.58 -5.60
CA HIS A 17 42.93 27.20 -5.95
C HIS A 17 42.66 25.75 -6.38
N GLY A 18 41.52 25.24 -5.91
CA GLY A 18 40.81 24.10 -6.47
C GLY A 18 39.33 24.17 -6.07
N HIS A 19 38.51 24.67 -6.99
CA HIS A 19 37.05 24.60 -6.96
C HIS A 19 36.66 23.12 -7.10
N MET A 20 35.93 22.55 -6.14
CA MET A 20 35.18 21.30 -6.33
C MET A 20 33.73 21.52 -5.88
N PRO A 21 32.72 21.18 -6.71
CA PRO A 21 31.33 21.45 -6.42
C PRO A 21 30.75 20.45 -5.41
N ALA A 22 29.87 20.94 -4.55
CA ALA A 22 29.02 20.14 -3.69
C ALA A 22 28.08 19.26 -4.54
N ALA A 23 28.24 17.95 -4.45
CA ALA A 23 27.32 16.98 -5.02
C ALA A 23 26.08 16.85 -4.13
N THR A 24 25.13 17.78 -4.28
CA THR A 24 23.75 17.60 -3.83
C THR A 24 23.01 16.74 -4.86
N GLY A 25 23.00 15.42 -4.65
CA GLY A 25 22.19 14.48 -5.44
C GLY A 25 20.90 14.11 -4.70
N PRO A 26 19.72 14.13 -5.36
CA PRO A 26 18.46 13.78 -4.70
C PRO A 26 18.35 12.27 -4.53
N HIS A 27 18.22 11.81 -3.28
CA HIS A 27 17.87 10.44 -2.95
C HIS A 27 16.45 10.11 -3.45
N ARG A 28 16.35 9.52 -4.65
CA ARG A 28 15.11 8.90 -5.14
C ARG A 28 14.86 7.61 -4.36
N ARG A 29 13.95 7.66 -3.39
CA ARG A 29 13.33 6.45 -2.84
C ARG A 29 12.21 6.03 -3.79
N SER A 30 12.52 5.11 -4.69
CA SER A 30 11.50 4.36 -5.43
C SER A 30 10.89 3.34 -4.49
N VAL A 31 9.57 3.39 -4.25
CA VAL A 31 8.85 2.16 -3.93
C VAL A 31 8.92 1.32 -5.20
N ILE A 32 9.89 0.42 -5.25
CA ILE A 32 9.97 -0.59 -6.30
C ILE A 32 8.84 -1.58 -5.99
N VAL A 33 7.65 -1.29 -6.53
CA VAL A 33 6.85 -2.36 -7.12
C VAL A 33 7.73 -2.90 -8.24
N GLY A 34 8.24 -4.11 -8.08
CA GLY A 34 9.06 -4.76 -9.09
C GLY A 34 8.23 -4.99 -10.36
N MET A 35 8.15 -3.99 -11.24
CA MET A 35 7.94 -4.22 -12.66
C MET A 35 9.27 -4.71 -13.21
N GLY A 36 9.44 -6.02 -13.26
CA GLY A 36 10.36 -6.64 -14.21
C GLY A 36 9.80 -6.42 -15.62
N ALA A 37 9.96 -5.23 -16.18
CA ALA A 37 9.79 -5.00 -17.60
C ALA A 37 11.08 -5.47 -18.28
N THR A 38 11.22 -6.78 -18.46
CA THR A 38 12.22 -7.31 -19.40
C THR A 38 11.75 -6.92 -20.80
N MET A 39 12.47 -6.01 -21.44
CA MET A 39 12.34 -5.71 -22.87
C MET A 39 12.69 -6.97 -23.67
N LEU A 40 11.70 -7.83 -23.89
CA LEU A 40 11.71 -8.75 -25.02
C LEU A 40 11.13 -7.97 -26.21
N SER A 41 12.02 -7.37 -27.01
CA SER A 41 11.70 -7.13 -28.42
C SER A 41 11.41 -8.48 -29.04
N ALA A 42 10.15 -8.87 -29.04
CA ALA A 42 9.68 -9.97 -29.85
C ALA A 42 9.66 -9.46 -31.29
N CYS A 43 10.51 -10.06 -32.14
CA CYS A 43 10.44 -9.91 -33.57
C CYS A 43 9.00 -10.10 -34.03
N VAL A 44 8.39 -9.05 -34.58
CA VAL A 44 7.13 -9.15 -35.31
C VAL A 44 7.39 -10.04 -36.52
N ARG A 45 7.03 -11.32 -36.41
CA ARG A 45 6.75 -12.14 -37.57
C ARG A 45 5.30 -11.90 -37.92
N ASP A 46 5.11 -11.09 -38.95
CA ASP A 46 3.86 -11.02 -39.68
C ASP A 46 3.48 -12.43 -40.12
N ARG A 47 2.44 -12.98 -39.49
CA ARG A 47 1.73 -14.16 -39.96
C ARG A 47 0.30 -13.72 -40.10
N GLY A 48 -0.10 -13.37 -41.32
CA GLY A 48 -1.50 -13.27 -41.71
C GLY A 48 -2.23 -14.53 -41.27
N GLY A 49 -3.09 -14.38 -40.27
CA GLY A 49 -3.85 -15.44 -39.64
C GLY A 49 -4.92 -14.80 -38.76
N ASP A 50 -6.15 -15.25 -38.91
CA ASP A 50 -7.34 -14.82 -38.20
C ASP A 50 -7.06 -14.69 -36.68
N HIS A 51 -7.06 -13.46 -36.16
CA HIS A 51 -6.83 -13.22 -34.74
C HIS A 51 -8.00 -13.76 -33.94
N SER A 52 -7.74 -14.47 -32.84
CA SER A 52 -8.81 -14.80 -31.93
C SER A 52 -9.44 -13.50 -31.38
N PRO A 53 -10.72 -13.49 -30.99
CA PRO A 53 -11.33 -12.32 -30.35
C PRO A 53 -10.53 -11.82 -29.12
N ASP A 54 -9.85 -12.74 -28.43
CA ASP A 54 -8.97 -12.47 -27.28
C ASP A 54 -7.73 -11.63 -27.68
N ASP A 55 -7.08 -12.00 -28.78
CA ASP A 55 -5.90 -11.28 -29.31
C ASP A 55 -6.29 -9.86 -29.75
N THR A 56 -7.50 -9.72 -30.30
CA THR A 56 -8.01 -8.45 -30.81
C THR A 56 -8.17 -7.40 -29.71
N LEU A 57 -8.73 -7.77 -28.55
CA LEU A 57 -8.86 -6.84 -27.42
C LEU A 57 -7.48 -6.53 -26.80
N ARG A 58 -6.62 -7.54 -26.64
CA ARG A 58 -5.29 -7.36 -26.05
C ARG A 58 -4.46 -6.37 -26.86
N LEU A 59 -4.47 -6.48 -28.19
CA LEU A 59 -3.83 -5.55 -29.11
C LEU A 59 -4.40 -4.13 -28.99
N ALA A 60 -5.73 -3.99 -28.97
CA ALA A 60 -6.36 -2.67 -28.82
C ALA A 60 -6.00 -2.00 -27.48
N LEU A 61 -5.87 -2.77 -26.40
CA LEU A 61 -5.44 -2.27 -25.10
C LEU A 61 -3.95 -1.86 -25.08
N ASP A 62 -3.06 -2.58 -25.79
CA ASP A 62 -1.65 -2.19 -25.95
C ASP A 62 -1.53 -0.86 -26.72
N GLU A 63 -2.25 -0.73 -27.84
CA GLU A 63 -2.29 0.52 -28.60
C GLU A 63 -2.89 1.67 -27.79
N ALA A 64 -3.96 1.41 -27.03
CA ALA A 64 -4.57 2.38 -26.14
C ALA A 64 -3.59 2.87 -25.07
N ALA A 65 -2.75 1.99 -24.51
CA ALA A 65 -1.77 2.36 -23.48
C ALA A 65 -0.70 3.33 -23.99
N GLY A 66 -0.39 3.32 -25.28
CA GLY A 66 0.53 4.25 -25.93
C GLY A 66 -0.12 5.52 -26.51
N SER A 67 -1.44 5.65 -26.44
CA SER A 67 -2.19 6.71 -27.11
C SER A 67 -2.68 7.79 -26.14
N PRO A 68 -2.92 9.05 -26.59
CA PRO A 68 -3.65 10.04 -25.81
C PRO A 68 -5.02 9.52 -25.36
N PRO A 69 -5.53 9.90 -24.16
CA PRO A 69 -6.74 9.31 -23.58
C PRO A 69 -7.97 9.32 -24.50
N ALA A 70 -8.25 10.42 -25.19
CA ALA A 70 -9.38 10.52 -26.12
C ALA A 70 -9.30 9.50 -27.27
N GLN A 71 -8.10 9.33 -27.85
CA GLN A 71 -7.86 8.36 -28.92
C GLN A 71 -7.95 6.93 -28.38
N ALA A 72 -7.38 6.67 -27.21
CA ALA A 72 -7.44 5.39 -26.53
C ALA A 72 -8.90 4.96 -26.26
N LEU A 73 -9.75 5.89 -25.80
CA LEU A 73 -11.19 5.64 -25.60
C LEU A 73 -11.90 5.31 -26.90
N SER A 74 -11.63 6.06 -27.98
CA SER A 74 -12.20 5.78 -29.30
C SER A 74 -11.82 4.40 -29.82
N ARG A 75 -10.56 3.96 -29.63
CA ARG A 75 -10.11 2.61 -30.00
C ARG A 75 -10.87 1.53 -29.23
N LEU A 76 -11.05 1.75 -27.94
CA LEU A 76 -11.71 0.77 -27.08
C LEU A 76 -13.24 0.80 -27.23
N ALA A 77 -13.86 1.79 -27.87
CA ALA A 77 -15.32 1.99 -27.88
C ALA A 77 -16.12 0.83 -28.50
N GLY A 78 -15.57 0.14 -29.50
CA GLY A 78 -16.27 -0.94 -30.21
C GLY A 78 -16.42 -2.27 -29.43
N PHE A 79 -15.71 -2.45 -28.32
CA PHE A 79 -15.73 -3.72 -27.58
C PHE A 79 -16.92 -3.83 -26.60
N GLU A 80 -17.67 -4.92 -26.65
CA GLU A 80 -18.80 -5.17 -25.75
C GLU A 80 -18.37 -5.91 -24.48
N ALA A 81 -18.27 -5.20 -23.35
CA ALA A 81 -17.77 -5.79 -22.09
C ALA A 81 -18.56 -7.02 -21.60
N ARG A 82 -19.86 -7.11 -21.91
CA ARG A 82 -20.75 -8.19 -21.44
C ARG A 82 -20.46 -9.53 -22.11
N THR A 83 -19.91 -9.52 -23.32
CA THR A 83 -19.60 -10.74 -24.08
C THR A 83 -18.22 -11.30 -23.73
N LEU A 84 -17.38 -10.50 -23.05
CA LEU A 84 -16.01 -10.89 -22.68
C LEU A 84 -15.97 -11.81 -21.45
N PRO A 85 -14.97 -12.70 -21.36
CA PRO A 85 -14.56 -13.37 -20.12
C PRO A 85 -14.27 -12.37 -18.99
N ALA A 86 -14.41 -12.81 -17.74
CA ALA A 86 -14.35 -11.93 -16.56
C ALA A 86 -13.06 -11.08 -16.48
N SER A 87 -11.88 -11.66 -16.69
CA SER A 87 -10.61 -10.92 -16.64
C SER A 87 -10.52 -9.85 -17.73
N GLN A 88 -10.84 -10.20 -18.99
CA GLN A 88 -10.83 -9.26 -20.11
C GLN A 88 -11.88 -8.16 -19.96
N ARG A 89 -13.06 -8.51 -19.44
CA ARG A 89 -14.09 -7.54 -19.07
C ARG A 89 -13.53 -6.53 -18.08
N LEU A 90 -12.85 -6.99 -17.02
CA LEU A 90 -12.20 -6.13 -16.03
C LEU A 90 -11.11 -5.25 -16.65
N ASP A 91 -10.31 -5.76 -17.57
CA ASP A 91 -9.32 -4.96 -18.30
C ASP A 91 -9.99 -3.83 -19.09
N LEU A 92 -11.00 -4.16 -19.90
CA LEU A 92 -11.70 -3.19 -20.74
C LEU A 92 -12.43 -2.12 -19.92
N VAL A 93 -13.23 -2.52 -18.92
CA VAL A 93 -14.01 -1.56 -18.11
C VAL A 93 -13.10 -0.68 -17.27
N THR A 94 -12.02 -1.23 -16.72
CA THR A 94 -11.05 -0.49 -15.92
C THR A 94 -10.28 0.49 -16.80
N ALA A 95 -9.82 0.06 -17.98
CA ALA A 95 -9.13 0.93 -18.94
C ALA A 95 -10.02 2.09 -19.39
N ARG A 96 -11.26 1.81 -19.84
CA ARG A 96 -12.20 2.87 -20.26
C ARG A 96 -12.47 3.87 -19.14
N ALA A 97 -12.76 3.39 -17.93
CA ALA A 97 -13.09 4.27 -16.81
C ALA A 97 -11.90 5.12 -16.35
N GLY A 98 -10.69 4.55 -16.36
CA GLY A 98 -9.46 5.26 -16.04
C GLY A 98 -9.06 6.29 -17.11
N LEU A 99 -9.13 5.92 -18.39
CA LEU A 99 -8.81 6.80 -19.52
C LEU A 99 -9.78 7.97 -19.62
N ALA A 100 -11.08 7.77 -19.35
CA ALA A 100 -12.06 8.86 -19.29
C ALA A 100 -11.73 9.89 -18.19
N ILE A 101 -11.15 9.43 -17.08
CA ILE A 101 -10.68 10.32 -16.02
C ILE A 101 -9.39 11.02 -16.45
N ASP A 102 -8.44 10.30 -17.06
CA ASP A 102 -7.18 10.88 -17.55
C ASP A 102 -7.41 11.93 -18.66
N GLU A 103 -8.43 11.76 -19.51
CA GLU A 103 -8.87 12.77 -20.48
C GLU A 103 -9.32 14.07 -19.78
N ARG A 104 -10.15 13.95 -18.75
CA ARG A 104 -10.61 15.10 -17.95
C ARG A 104 -9.46 15.76 -17.19
N LEU A 105 -8.54 14.97 -16.65
CA LEU A 105 -7.33 15.46 -15.98
C LEU A 105 -6.41 16.21 -16.94
N ALA A 106 -6.28 15.74 -18.19
CA ALA A 106 -5.46 16.40 -19.21
C ALA A 106 -6.01 17.78 -19.62
N ALA A 107 -7.33 17.99 -19.49
CA ALA A 107 -7.98 19.27 -19.77
C ALA A 107 -7.80 20.31 -18.65
N ILE A 108 -7.38 19.89 -17.45
CA ILE A 108 -7.10 20.80 -16.33
C ILE A 108 -5.66 21.31 -16.49
N PRO A 109 -5.44 22.65 -16.58
CA PRO A 109 -4.10 23.23 -16.68
C PRO A 109 -3.21 22.69 -15.56
N ALA A 110 -2.13 22.03 -15.96
CA ALA A 110 -1.41 21.13 -15.07
C ALA A 110 -0.80 21.87 -13.85
N THR A 111 -1.07 21.34 -12.65
CA THR A 111 -0.21 21.53 -11.47
C THR A 111 1.07 20.66 -11.54
N ARG A 112 1.44 20.16 -12.73
CA ARG A 112 2.61 19.29 -12.94
C ARG A 112 3.91 20.10 -12.89
N GLY A 113 4.87 19.62 -12.09
CA GLY A 113 6.22 20.16 -12.09
C GLY A 113 6.97 19.69 -13.33
N ALA A 114 8.01 20.43 -13.73
CA ALA A 114 8.84 20.15 -14.91
C ALA A 114 9.55 18.78 -14.92
N LYS A 115 9.38 17.94 -13.89
CA LYS A 115 10.01 16.61 -13.73
C LYS A 115 9.01 15.45 -13.68
N GLY A 116 7.75 15.63 -14.09
CA GLY A 116 6.77 14.55 -14.21
C GLY A 116 6.10 14.10 -12.92
N GLY A 117 6.46 14.68 -11.76
CA GLY A 117 5.64 14.63 -10.55
C GLY A 117 4.65 15.78 -10.50
N TYR A 118 3.50 15.59 -9.84
CA TYR A 118 2.72 16.73 -9.35
C TYR A 118 3.68 17.64 -8.54
N ARG A 119 3.65 18.96 -8.77
CA ARG A 119 4.53 19.88 -7.99
C ARG A 119 4.36 19.58 -6.50
N PRO A 120 5.41 19.76 -5.68
CA PRO A 120 5.19 19.90 -4.24
C PRO A 120 4.16 21.01 -4.06
N LEU A 121 2.97 20.64 -3.60
CA LEU A 121 1.89 21.60 -3.35
C LEU A 121 2.19 22.53 -2.17
N ALA A 122 3.33 22.31 -1.50
CA ALA A 122 3.85 23.15 -0.43
C ALA A 122 3.87 24.64 -0.79
N ASP A 123 4.09 25.00 -2.07
CA ASP A 123 4.16 26.41 -2.51
C ASP A 123 2.96 26.87 -3.35
N ALA A 124 1.95 26.01 -3.60
CA ALA A 124 0.89 26.28 -4.60
C ALA A 124 -0.53 26.44 -4.05
N GLY A 125 -0.75 26.27 -2.74
CA GLY A 125 -2.11 26.28 -2.17
C GLY A 125 -2.88 24.97 -2.48
N PRO A 126 -4.18 24.90 -2.13
CA PRO A 126 -4.97 23.68 -2.29
C PRO A 126 -5.03 23.24 -3.76
N ILE A 127 -5.06 21.92 -4.01
CA ILE A 127 -5.44 21.48 -5.36
C ILE A 127 -6.89 21.85 -5.60
N ALA A 128 -7.21 22.20 -6.85
CA ALA A 128 -8.59 22.39 -7.24
C ALA A 128 -9.39 21.15 -6.82
N ALA A 129 -10.50 21.35 -6.10
CA ALA A 129 -11.29 20.25 -5.55
C ALA A 129 -11.73 19.26 -6.65
N ASP A 130 -12.04 19.76 -7.84
CA ASP A 130 -12.36 18.95 -9.01
C ASP A 130 -11.19 18.06 -9.47
N HIS A 131 -9.96 18.56 -9.36
CA HIS A 131 -8.75 17.77 -9.65
C HIS A 131 -8.57 16.66 -8.60
N TYR A 132 -8.71 16.97 -7.30
CA TYR A 132 -8.66 15.95 -6.24
C TYR A 132 -9.74 14.88 -6.46
N ALA A 133 -10.96 15.30 -6.74
CA ALA A 133 -12.09 14.40 -6.97
C ALA A 133 -11.83 13.44 -8.15
N LEU A 134 -11.22 13.92 -9.23
CA LEU A 134 -10.80 13.07 -10.35
C LEU A 134 -9.72 12.06 -9.95
N LEU A 135 -8.69 12.49 -9.23
CA LEU A 135 -7.62 11.60 -8.75
C LEU A 135 -8.17 10.53 -7.82
N LEU A 136 -9.09 10.89 -6.94
CA LEU A 136 -9.77 9.97 -6.04
C LEU A 136 -10.66 8.98 -6.80
N ALA A 137 -11.40 9.45 -7.80
CA ALA A 137 -12.27 8.60 -8.60
C ALA A 137 -11.52 7.64 -9.52
N ARG A 138 -10.24 7.94 -9.83
CA ARG A 138 -9.42 7.18 -10.77
C ARG A 138 -9.27 5.71 -10.39
N PRO A 139 -8.92 5.34 -9.14
CA PRO A 139 -8.92 3.95 -8.69
C PRO A 139 -10.21 3.46 -8.05
N LEU A 140 -11.09 4.36 -7.60
CA LEU A 140 -12.25 4.00 -6.78
C LEU A 140 -13.56 3.91 -7.56
N GLY A 141 -13.72 4.69 -8.64
CA GLY A 141 -15.03 4.97 -9.21
C GLY A 141 -15.69 6.23 -8.65
N PRO A 142 -17.00 6.40 -8.84
CA PRO A 142 -17.70 7.64 -8.49
C PRO A 142 -17.78 7.80 -6.96
N VAL A 143 -16.82 8.51 -6.39
CA VAL A 143 -16.79 8.90 -4.98
C VAL A 143 -16.33 10.36 -4.85
N THR A 144 -17.04 11.13 -4.04
CA THR A 144 -16.67 12.52 -3.76
C THR A 144 -15.72 12.59 -2.56
N PRO A 145 -14.86 13.62 -2.47
CA PRO A 145 -13.99 13.81 -1.30
C PRO A 145 -14.79 13.91 0.01
N GLN A 146 -15.95 14.57 -0.02
CA GLN A 146 -16.83 14.73 1.14
C GLN A 146 -17.41 13.38 1.60
N ALA A 147 -17.82 12.53 0.65
CA ALA A 147 -18.32 11.19 0.97
C ALA A 147 -17.21 10.30 1.57
N ALA A 148 -16.00 10.38 1.01
CA ALA A 148 -14.84 9.67 1.52
C ALA A 148 -14.46 10.15 2.93
N GLN A 149 -14.40 11.47 3.16
CA GLN A 149 -14.13 12.07 4.47
C GLN A 149 -15.15 11.61 5.51
N ALA A 150 -16.44 11.73 5.22
CA ALA A 150 -17.50 11.32 6.13
C ALA A 150 -17.43 9.83 6.47
N ARG A 151 -17.09 8.98 5.49
CA ARG A 151 -16.88 7.55 5.72
C ARG A 151 -15.67 7.28 6.62
N LEU A 152 -14.53 7.90 6.33
CA LEU A 152 -13.29 7.70 7.07
C LEU A 152 -13.39 8.21 8.51
N THR A 153 -14.06 9.34 8.75
CA THR A 153 -14.31 9.84 10.12
C THR A 153 -15.12 8.83 10.93
N ARG A 154 -16.22 8.29 10.38
CA ARG A 154 -17.00 7.25 11.08
C ARG A 154 -16.19 5.99 11.36
N GLU A 155 -15.32 5.60 10.42
CA GLU A 155 -14.44 4.44 10.61
C GLU A 155 -13.43 4.71 11.74
N LEU A 156 -12.81 5.90 11.77
CA LEU A 156 -11.88 6.29 12.83
C LEU A 156 -12.56 6.25 14.20
N ASP A 157 -13.76 6.83 14.33
CA ASP A 157 -14.52 6.84 15.57
C ASP A 157 -14.82 5.42 16.07
N GLY A 158 -15.24 4.53 15.15
CA GLY A 158 -15.48 3.12 15.47
C GLY A 158 -14.22 2.37 15.90
N LEU A 159 -13.09 2.62 15.24
CA LEU A 159 -11.79 2.05 15.60
C LEU A 159 -11.30 2.56 16.95
N HIS A 160 -11.45 3.86 17.23
CA HIS A 160 -11.13 4.46 18.52
C HIS A 160 -11.99 3.87 19.65
N ALA A 161 -13.28 3.67 19.43
CA ALA A 161 -14.16 3.04 20.41
C ALA A 161 -13.73 1.59 20.72
N ARG A 162 -13.39 0.80 19.69
CA ARG A 162 -12.87 -0.56 19.86
C ARG A 162 -11.51 -0.57 20.58
N ALA A 163 -10.63 0.37 20.24
CA ALA A 163 -9.33 0.50 20.90
C ALA A 163 -9.49 0.90 22.37
N ALA A 164 -10.39 1.83 22.68
CA ALA A 164 -10.70 2.22 24.07
C ALA A 164 -11.15 1.02 24.92
N ALA A 165 -12.03 0.17 24.36
CA ALA A 165 -12.47 -1.06 25.03
C ALA A 165 -11.30 -2.03 25.26
N ALA A 166 -10.48 -2.29 24.24
CA ALA A 166 -9.32 -3.19 24.35
C ALA A 166 -8.23 -2.65 25.28
N PHE A 167 -8.01 -1.34 25.32
CA PHE A 167 -7.10 -0.71 26.30
C PHE A 167 -7.59 -0.87 27.74
N SER A 168 -8.91 -0.81 27.95
CA SER A 168 -9.50 -0.99 29.28
C SER A 168 -9.25 -2.38 29.84
N THR A 169 -9.23 -3.42 29.01
CA THR A 169 -8.97 -4.80 29.44
C THR A 169 -7.52 -5.03 29.89
N ILE A 170 -6.58 -4.20 29.42
CA ILE A 170 -5.16 -4.26 29.81
C ILE A 170 -4.74 -3.17 30.80
N GLY A 171 -5.71 -2.43 31.36
CA GLY A 171 -5.48 -1.43 32.40
C GLY A 171 -4.83 -0.12 31.94
N ILE A 172 -4.76 0.14 30.63
CA ILE A 172 -4.24 1.42 30.10
C ILE A 172 -5.42 2.37 29.89
N THR A 173 -5.59 3.36 30.76
CA THR A 173 -6.71 4.31 30.72
C THR A 173 -6.23 5.76 30.72
N GLY A 174 -7.17 6.71 30.54
CA GLY A 174 -6.90 8.14 30.46
C GLY A 174 -6.26 8.59 29.14
N GLY A 175 -6.33 9.90 28.85
CA GLY A 175 -5.82 10.50 27.62
C GLY A 175 -6.55 10.07 26.34
N SER A 176 -6.08 10.61 25.22
CA SER A 176 -6.51 10.24 23.86
C SER A 176 -6.13 8.80 23.53
N ILE A 177 -6.67 8.26 22.44
CA ILE A 177 -6.24 6.94 21.92
C ILE A 177 -4.76 6.98 21.52
N GLY A 178 -4.31 8.08 20.89
CA GLY A 178 -2.89 8.28 20.60
C GLY A 178 -2.02 8.22 21.84
N ASP A 179 -2.40 8.87 22.95
CA ASP A 179 -1.64 8.83 24.21
C ASP A 179 -1.52 7.42 24.79
N ARG A 180 -2.56 6.59 24.63
CA ARG A 180 -2.56 5.19 25.07
C ARG A 180 -1.63 4.34 24.21
N TYR A 181 -1.68 4.50 22.89
CA TYR A 181 -0.76 3.83 21.98
C TYR A 181 0.68 4.28 22.20
N SER A 182 0.95 5.57 22.40
CA SER A 182 2.28 6.09 22.72
C SER A 182 2.85 5.55 24.03
N ARG A 183 2.01 5.22 25.02
CA ARG A 183 2.43 4.49 26.23
C ARG A 183 2.75 3.03 25.91
N LEU A 184 1.85 2.34 25.21
CA LEU A 184 2.02 0.93 24.84
C LEU A 184 3.25 0.70 23.93
N TRP A 185 3.58 1.68 23.09
CA TRP A 185 4.73 1.62 22.19
C TRP A 185 6.07 1.68 22.93
N ARG A 186 6.13 2.44 24.03
CA ARG A 186 7.34 2.64 24.84
C ARG A 186 7.53 1.58 25.92
N ASP A 187 6.59 0.66 26.05
CA ASP A 187 6.65 -0.39 27.06
C ASP A 187 7.62 -1.50 26.63
N GLU A 188 8.78 -1.51 27.30
CA GLU A 188 9.90 -2.41 26.98
C GLU A 188 9.55 -3.90 27.11
N ARG A 189 8.48 -4.23 27.85
CA ARG A 189 7.98 -5.61 27.98
C ARG A 189 7.53 -6.22 26.66
N PHE A 190 7.29 -5.40 25.64
CA PHE A 190 6.85 -5.85 24.32
C PHE A 190 7.96 -5.81 23.27
N LEU A 191 9.20 -5.52 23.65
CA LEU A 191 10.32 -5.55 22.71
C LEU A 191 10.85 -6.97 22.55
N TYR A 192 11.24 -7.32 21.33
CA TYR A 192 11.96 -8.56 21.10
C TYR A 192 13.41 -8.42 21.59
N PRO A 193 14.00 -9.50 22.15
CA PRO A 193 15.40 -9.47 22.58
C PRO A 193 16.37 -9.36 21.38
N ASP A 194 16.01 -9.94 20.24
CA ASP A 194 16.78 -9.90 19.01
C ASP A 194 15.90 -10.14 17.77
N ALA A 195 16.50 -9.99 16.58
CA ALA A 195 15.80 -10.19 15.31
C ALA A 195 15.38 -11.65 15.09
N ALA A 196 16.10 -12.63 15.64
CA ALA A 196 15.77 -14.04 15.48
C ALA A 196 14.49 -14.39 16.23
N ALA A 197 14.29 -13.85 17.42
CA ALA A 197 13.06 -13.99 18.20
C ALA A 197 11.85 -13.39 17.46
N ALA A 198 12.01 -12.22 16.84
CA ALA A 198 10.96 -11.59 16.03
C ALA A 198 10.59 -12.44 14.81
N VAL A 199 11.59 -12.94 14.06
CA VAL A 199 11.36 -13.82 12.90
C VAL A 199 10.71 -15.13 13.33
N ALA A 200 11.16 -15.75 14.42
CA ALA A 200 10.56 -16.99 14.93
C ALA A 200 9.09 -16.79 15.32
N ASP A 201 8.74 -15.65 15.90
CA ASP A 201 7.36 -15.32 16.26
C ASP A 201 6.47 -15.11 15.02
N MET A 202 6.96 -14.33 14.05
CA MET A 202 6.28 -14.16 12.76
C MET A 202 6.10 -15.49 12.02
N THR A 203 7.09 -16.38 12.06
CA THR A 203 6.99 -17.73 11.47
C THR A 203 5.93 -18.57 12.17
N ARG A 204 5.83 -18.55 13.50
CA ARG A 204 4.74 -19.25 14.21
C ARG A 204 3.36 -18.74 13.80
N MET A 205 3.21 -17.42 13.69
CA MET A 205 1.96 -16.79 13.24
C MET A 205 1.63 -17.17 11.79
N LEU A 206 2.64 -17.21 10.93
CA LEU A 206 2.51 -17.62 9.53
C LEU A 206 2.02 -19.06 9.41
N GLU A 207 2.60 -20.00 10.16
CA GLU A 207 2.17 -21.40 10.13
C GLU A 207 0.74 -21.58 10.64
N ALA A 208 0.35 -20.83 11.68
CA ALA A 208 -1.03 -20.81 12.15
C ALA A 208 -1.99 -20.23 11.09
N ALA A 209 -1.58 -19.21 10.33
CA ALA A 209 -2.38 -18.64 9.25
C ALA A 209 -2.48 -19.61 8.04
N ARG A 210 -1.37 -20.26 7.68
CA ARG A 210 -1.28 -21.24 6.58
C ARG A 210 -2.32 -22.36 6.73
N ALA A 211 -2.48 -22.89 7.94
CA ALA A 211 -3.45 -23.93 8.25
C ALA A 211 -4.92 -23.53 7.98
N ARG A 212 -5.20 -22.22 7.85
CA ARG A 212 -6.55 -21.67 7.85
C ARG A 212 -6.92 -20.94 6.55
N VAL A 213 -5.96 -20.84 5.63
CA VAL A 213 -6.16 -20.30 4.27
C VAL A 213 -7.37 -20.93 3.58
N SER A 214 -7.42 -22.27 3.49
CA SER A 214 -8.52 -22.95 2.77
C SER A 214 -9.89 -22.69 3.39
N ALA A 215 -9.98 -22.54 4.71
CA ALA A 215 -11.23 -22.27 5.41
C ALA A 215 -11.70 -20.82 5.27
N THR A 216 -10.78 -19.88 5.01
CA THR A 216 -11.07 -18.44 4.99
C THR A 216 -11.24 -17.88 3.58
N ILE A 217 -10.44 -18.34 2.63
CA ILE A 217 -10.45 -17.84 1.24
C ILE A 217 -10.62 -18.95 0.19
N GLY A 218 -10.78 -20.20 0.61
CA GLY A 218 -10.92 -21.35 -0.28
C GLY A 218 -9.57 -21.93 -0.74
N PRO A 219 -9.59 -23.07 -1.45
CA PRO A 219 -8.36 -23.72 -1.92
C PRO A 219 -7.60 -22.83 -2.90
N VAL A 220 -6.28 -22.78 -2.76
CA VAL A 220 -5.34 -22.10 -3.67
C VAL A 220 -4.27 -23.10 -4.12
N PRO A 221 -3.56 -22.86 -5.24
CA PRO A 221 -2.38 -23.66 -5.57
C PRO A 221 -1.40 -23.70 -4.40
N ALA A 222 -0.84 -24.88 -4.10
CA ALA A 222 -0.03 -25.09 -2.90
C ALA A 222 1.16 -24.10 -2.80
N TRP A 223 1.80 -23.82 -3.94
CA TRP A 223 2.91 -22.87 -4.03
C TRP A 223 2.52 -21.44 -3.65
N CYS A 224 1.25 -21.01 -3.78
CA CYS A 224 0.82 -19.68 -3.34
C CYS A 224 0.94 -19.49 -1.83
N THR A 225 0.92 -20.59 -1.08
CA THR A 225 1.14 -20.56 0.36
C THR A 225 2.60 -20.78 0.71
N ASP A 226 3.44 -21.33 -0.16
CA ASP A 226 4.85 -21.64 0.12
C ASP A 226 5.69 -20.36 0.28
N VAL A 227 5.60 -19.78 1.49
CA VAL A 227 6.23 -18.54 1.87
C VAL A 227 6.87 -18.66 3.24
N GLY A 228 7.93 -17.88 3.46
CA GLY A 228 8.60 -17.77 4.75
C GLY A 228 8.81 -16.32 5.21
N VAL A 229 9.45 -16.17 6.37
CA VAL A 229 9.87 -14.87 6.92
C VAL A 229 11.37 -14.89 7.17
N ARG A 230 12.07 -13.82 6.78
CA ARG A 230 13.46 -13.60 7.17
C ARG A 230 13.76 -12.13 7.37
N THR A 231 14.84 -11.81 8.06
CA THR A 231 15.37 -10.45 8.11
C THR A 231 16.18 -10.12 6.84
N LEU A 232 16.43 -8.82 6.63
CA LEU A 232 17.41 -8.35 5.64
C LEU A 232 18.80 -8.94 5.92
N SER A 233 19.51 -9.37 4.87
CA SER A 233 20.92 -9.75 4.96
C SER A 233 21.82 -8.53 5.17
N ALA A 234 23.07 -8.75 5.59
CA ALA A 234 24.05 -7.66 5.74
C ALA A 234 24.27 -6.90 4.42
N GLU A 235 24.27 -7.60 3.29
CA GLU A 235 24.38 -7.00 1.95
C GLU A 235 23.16 -6.15 1.60
N GLU A 236 21.95 -6.64 1.90
CA GLU A 236 20.71 -5.89 1.65
C GLU A 236 20.64 -4.62 2.50
N VAL A 237 21.10 -4.69 3.75
CA VAL A 237 21.23 -3.52 4.64
C VAL A 237 22.27 -2.54 4.10
N ALA A 238 23.44 -3.03 3.68
CA ALA A 238 24.50 -2.19 3.10
C ALA A 238 24.06 -1.51 1.79
N ALA A 239 23.22 -2.18 1.00
CA ALA A 239 22.58 -1.64 -0.19
C ALA A 239 21.42 -0.66 0.12
N GLY A 240 21.14 -0.38 1.39
CA GLY A 240 20.10 0.56 1.82
C GLY A 240 18.68 0.05 1.60
N ARG A 241 18.48 -1.27 1.46
CA ARG A 241 17.14 -1.84 1.27
C ARG A 241 16.31 -1.71 2.55
N ASN A 242 15.01 -1.52 2.34
CA ASN A 242 13.98 -1.65 3.38
C ASN A 242 13.28 -3.00 3.21
N GLY A 243 12.32 -3.29 4.08
CA GLY A 243 11.55 -4.51 4.03
C GLY A 243 10.79 -4.64 2.70
N TYR A 244 10.71 -5.85 2.17
CA TYR A 244 10.13 -6.11 0.86
C TYR A 244 9.59 -7.55 0.75
N ARG A 245 8.81 -7.80 -0.32
CA ARG A 245 8.20 -9.09 -0.62
C ARG A 245 8.95 -9.77 -1.76
N ALA A 246 9.31 -11.03 -1.59
CA ALA A 246 9.54 -11.95 -2.68
C ALA A 246 8.25 -12.78 -2.85
N VAL A 247 7.47 -12.49 -3.90
CA VAL A 247 6.18 -13.14 -4.14
C VAL A 247 6.44 -14.59 -4.59
N PRO A 248 5.71 -15.60 -4.07
CA PRO A 248 5.88 -16.98 -4.49
C PRO A 248 5.50 -17.18 -5.97
N THR A 249 6.17 -18.11 -6.64
CA THR A 249 5.86 -18.57 -8.00
C THR A 249 5.72 -20.09 -8.01
N PRO A 250 5.25 -20.72 -9.10
CA PRO A 250 5.21 -22.18 -9.21
C PRO A 250 6.57 -22.88 -9.01
N THR A 251 7.69 -22.18 -9.17
CA THR A 251 9.04 -22.74 -9.11
C THR A 251 9.89 -22.16 -7.97
N GLN A 252 9.42 -21.13 -7.26
CA GLN A 252 10.19 -20.46 -6.22
C GLN A 252 9.32 -20.11 -5.01
N PRO A 253 9.74 -20.47 -3.79
CA PRO A 253 9.04 -20.06 -2.57
C PRO A 253 9.13 -18.55 -2.38
N GLY A 254 8.07 -17.97 -1.80
CA GLY A 254 8.04 -16.56 -1.43
C GLY A 254 8.68 -16.30 -0.08
N ALA A 255 8.92 -15.02 0.22
CA ALA A 255 9.30 -14.60 1.56
C ALA A 255 8.92 -13.14 1.82
N TYR A 256 8.52 -12.83 3.04
CA TYR A 256 8.56 -11.45 3.53
C TYR A 256 9.92 -11.20 4.19
N ILE A 257 10.68 -10.27 3.61
CA ILE A 257 11.96 -9.83 4.13
C ILE A 257 11.67 -8.63 5.03
N VAL A 258 11.61 -8.87 6.34
CA VAL A 258 11.22 -7.85 7.32
C VAL A 258 12.40 -6.93 7.67
N ASP A 259 12.15 -5.63 7.71
CA ASP A 259 13.13 -4.64 8.19
C ASP A 259 13.11 -4.54 9.72
N LEU A 260 14.14 -5.11 10.34
CA LEU A 260 14.36 -5.11 11.78
C LEU A 260 15.58 -4.25 12.20
N LYS A 261 16.03 -3.31 11.36
CA LYS A 261 17.19 -2.45 11.67
C LYS A 261 17.01 -1.62 12.95
N GLN A 262 15.77 -1.29 13.32
CA GLN A 262 15.43 -0.63 14.60
C GLN A 262 14.42 -1.48 15.38
N LEU A 263 14.89 -2.60 15.94
CA LEU A 263 14.04 -3.57 16.64
C LEU A 263 13.24 -2.96 17.80
N GLY A 264 13.83 -2.00 18.54
CA GLY A 264 13.15 -1.26 19.62
C GLY A 264 11.93 -0.44 19.16
N ARG A 265 11.71 -0.30 17.84
CA ARG A 265 10.53 0.34 17.25
C ARG A 265 9.60 -0.66 16.56
N ARG A 266 9.73 -1.95 16.88
CA ARG A 266 8.93 -3.07 16.38
C ARG A 266 8.35 -3.86 17.55
N PRO A 267 7.48 -3.25 18.38
CA PRO A 267 6.93 -3.97 19.52
C PRO A 267 6.08 -5.16 19.05
N SER A 268 6.17 -6.28 19.77
CA SER A 268 5.62 -7.59 19.38
C SER A 268 4.14 -7.57 19.08
N TRP A 269 3.37 -6.75 19.80
CA TRP A 269 1.93 -6.60 19.60
C TRP A 269 1.55 -6.07 18.20
N THR A 270 2.47 -5.47 17.44
CA THR A 270 2.21 -4.95 16.08
C THR A 270 2.39 -5.99 14.97
N LEU A 271 3.23 -7.00 15.15
CA LEU A 271 3.63 -7.92 14.09
C LEU A 271 2.55 -8.90 13.61
N PRO A 272 1.60 -9.37 14.43
CA PRO A 272 0.53 -10.26 13.97
C PRO A 272 -0.25 -9.72 12.76
N SER A 273 -0.62 -8.44 12.77
CA SER A 273 -1.32 -7.81 11.64
C SER A 273 -0.42 -7.71 10.40
N VAL A 274 0.89 -7.48 10.60
CA VAL A 274 1.86 -7.45 9.50
C VAL A 274 1.95 -8.83 8.84
N VAL A 275 1.94 -9.92 9.62
CA VAL A 275 1.93 -11.28 9.05
C VAL A 275 0.69 -11.50 8.20
N ALA A 276 -0.50 -11.13 8.68
CA ALA A 276 -1.73 -11.28 7.90
C ALA A 276 -1.74 -10.44 6.61
N HIS A 277 -1.25 -9.20 6.69
CA HIS A 277 -1.21 -8.25 5.58
C HIS A 277 -0.17 -8.63 4.51
N GLU A 278 1.07 -8.88 4.94
CA GLU A 278 2.22 -9.12 4.07
C GLU A 278 2.26 -10.54 3.52
N LEU A 279 1.83 -11.53 4.31
CA LEU A 279 1.95 -12.94 4.02
C LEU A 279 0.59 -13.57 3.73
N LEU A 280 0.03 -14.31 4.68
CA LEU A 280 -1.18 -15.12 4.50
C LEU A 280 -2.30 -14.62 5.41
N PRO A 281 -3.53 -14.39 4.90
CA PRO A 281 -3.96 -14.59 3.50
C PRO A 281 -3.75 -13.36 2.58
N GLY A 282 -2.93 -12.38 3.00
CA GLY A 282 -2.75 -11.10 2.33
C GLY A 282 -1.97 -11.14 1.01
N HIS A 283 -0.92 -10.33 0.92
CA HIS A 283 -0.27 -10.02 -0.36
C HIS A 283 0.36 -11.22 -1.07
N MET A 284 0.91 -12.20 -0.35
CA MET A 284 1.57 -13.33 -1.02
C MET A 284 0.60 -14.16 -1.85
N ILE A 285 -0.62 -14.38 -1.33
CA ILE A 285 -1.65 -15.09 -2.07
C ILE A 285 -2.20 -14.20 -3.19
N GLN A 286 -2.52 -12.94 -2.89
CA GLN A 286 -3.10 -12.05 -3.90
C GLN A 286 -2.16 -11.82 -5.09
N LEU A 287 -0.90 -11.47 -4.84
CA LEU A 287 0.07 -11.24 -5.90
C LEU A 287 0.51 -12.54 -6.58
N GLY A 288 0.58 -13.65 -5.83
CA GLY A 288 0.88 -14.97 -6.39
C GLY A 288 -0.17 -15.41 -7.40
N LEU A 289 -1.46 -15.36 -7.02
CA LEU A 289 -2.57 -15.70 -7.92
C LEU A 289 -2.64 -14.74 -9.11
N GLU A 290 -2.46 -13.45 -8.89
CA GLU A 290 -2.44 -12.46 -9.97
C GLU A 290 -1.32 -12.73 -10.98
N GLY A 291 -0.17 -13.27 -10.54
CA GLY A 291 0.94 -13.64 -11.43
C GLY A 291 0.63 -14.79 -12.40
N ILE A 292 -0.40 -15.61 -12.15
CA ILE A 292 -0.80 -16.72 -13.04
C ILE A 292 -1.46 -16.18 -14.31
N ALA A 293 -2.32 -15.19 -14.15
CA ALA A 293 -3.09 -14.57 -15.23
C ALA A 293 -3.01 -13.04 -15.08
N PRO A 294 -1.88 -12.44 -15.51
CA PRO A 294 -1.58 -11.06 -15.17
C PRO A 294 -2.60 -10.08 -15.77
N PRO A 295 -3.05 -9.07 -14.99
CA PRO A 295 -3.86 -7.97 -15.47
C PRO A 295 -3.17 -7.21 -16.60
N HIS A 296 -3.96 -6.61 -17.50
CA HIS A 296 -3.42 -5.64 -18.45
C HIS A 296 -2.73 -4.47 -17.71
N PRO A 297 -1.62 -3.88 -18.22
CA PRO A 297 -0.97 -2.73 -17.59
C PRO A 297 -1.87 -1.52 -17.30
N LEU A 298 -2.90 -1.28 -18.13
CA LEU A 298 -3.93 -0.26 -17.83
C LEU A 298 -4.75 -0.64 -16.59
N ARG A 299 -5.13 -1.92 -16.44
CA ARG A 299 -5.80 -2.40 -15.22
C ARG A 299 -4.89 -2.23 -14.00
N ILE A 300 -3.60 -2.53 -14.12
CA ILE A 300 -2.61 -2.27 -13.07
C ILE A 300 -2.59 -0.81 -12.64
N THR A 301 -2.60 0.10 -13.63
CA THR A 301 -2.51 1.55 -13.42
C THR A 301 -3.75 2.10 -12.71
N TYR A 302 -4.94 1.64 -13.08
CA TYR A 302 -6.20 2.19 -12.59
C TYR A 302 -6.84 1.37 -11.45
N ALA A 303 -6.31 0.21 -11.09
CA ALA A 303 -6.80 -0.60 -9.97
C ALA A 303 -5.75 -0.78 -8.85
N GLY A 304 -4.73 0.09 -8.81
CA GLY A 304 -3.60 -0.06 -7.87
C GLY A 304 -4.01 -0.11 -6.39
N SER A 305 -5.02 0.68 -5.99
CA SER A 305 -5.50 0.73 -4.59
C SER A 305 -6.06 -0.59 -4.07
N PHE A 306 -6.49 -1.50 -4.96
CA PHE A 306 -6.98 -2.82 -4.59
C PHE A 306 -5.95 -3.64 -3.83
N VAL A 307 -4.66 -3.54 -4.19
CA VAL A 307 -3.59 -4.35 -3.59
C VAL A 307 -3.53 -4.09 -2.08
N GLU A 308 -3.44 -2.82 -1.68
CA GLU A 308 -3.49 -2.43 -0.26
C GLU A 308 -4.87 -2.70 0.35
N GLY A 309 -5.95 -2.47 -0.40
CA GLY A 309 -7.32 -2.78 0.04
C GLY A 309 -7.50 -4.24 0.46
N TRP A 310 -6.98 -5.18 -0.34
CA TRP A 310 -6.97 -6.60 -0.02
C TRP A 310 -6.08 -6.90 1.18
N GLY A 311 -4.86 -6.36 1.23
CA GLY A 311 -3.94 -6.58 2.34
C GLY A 311 -4.56 -6.17 3.69
N ILE A 312 -5.24 -5.03 3.74
CA ILE A 312 -5.93 -4.56 4.95
C ILE A 312 -7.16 -5.44 5.26
N HIS A 313 -7.94 -5.84 4.25
CA HIS A 313 -9.07 -6.76 4.43
C HIS A 313 -8.61 -8.14 4.95
N ALA A 314 -7.45 -8.63 4.49
CA ALA A 314 -6.87 -9.88 4.96
C ALA A 314 -6.54 -9.86 6.46
N GLU A 315 -6.20 -8.70 7.02
CA GLU A 315 -6.06 -8.53 8.48
C GLU A 315 -7.39 -8.82 9.19
N ALA A 316 -8.53 -8.33 8.67
CA ALA A 316 -9.85 -8.62 9.22
C ALA A 316 -10.24 -10.10 9.06
N VAL A 317 -9.85 -10.74 7.96
CA VAL A 317 -10.04 -12.19 7.77
C VAL A 317 -9.27 -12.98 8.83
N ALA A 318 -8.02 -12.61 9.12
CA ALA A 318 -7.25 -13.22 10.20
C ALA A 318 -7.86 -12.96 11.59
N ALA A 319 -8.42 -11.76 11.81
CA ALA A 319 -9.08 -11.41 13.06
C ALA A 319 -10.29 -12.32 13.37
N GLU A 320 -11.13 -12.58 12.37
CA GLU A 320 -12.30 -13.47 12.49
C GLU A 320 -11.92 -14.92 12.82
N ASP A 321 -10.73 -15.33 12.43
CA ASP A 321 -10.15 -16.64 12.69
C ASP A 321 -9.32 -16.67 13.99
N GLY A 322 -9.43 -15.64 14.82
CA GLY A 322 -8.85 -15.59 16.16
C GLY A 322 -7.35 -15.27 16.20
N ALA A 323 -6.75 -14.80 15.10
CA ALA A 323 -5.34 -14.37 15.08
C ALA A 323 -5.04 -13.26 16.10
N PHE A 324 -6.06 -12.49 16.49
CA PHE A 324 -5.96 -11.36 17.43
C PHE A 324 -6.79 -11.57 18.70
N ALA A 325 -6.89 -12.81 19.19
CA ALA A 325 -7.65 -13.10 20.41
C ALA A 325 -7.05 -12.46 21.68
N ASP A 326 -5.73 -12.26 21.72
CA ASP A 326 -5.08 -11.51 22.80
C ASP A 326 -5.40 -10.00 22.66
N PRO A 327 -5.83 -9.32 23.73
CA PRO A 327 -6.17 -7.90 23.66
C PRO A 327 -5.06 -7.00 23.12
N ARG A 328 -3.79 -7.36 23.33
CA ARG A 328 -2.62 -6.59 22.86
C ARG A 328 -2.44 -6.76 21.36
N THR A 329 -2.59 -7.97 20.84
CA THR A 329 -2.51 -8.20 19.38
C THR A 329 -3.72 -7.61 18.66
N MET A 330 -4.90 -7.61 19.31
CA MET A 330 -6.06 -6.83 18.85
C MET A 330 -5.77 -5.33 18.80
N LEU A 331 -5.14 -4.77 19.83
CA LEU A 331 -4.71 -3.37 19.82
C LEU A 331 -3.71 -3.09 18.68
N GLY A 332 -2.83 -4.03 18.35
CA GLY A 332 -1.96 -3.95 17.19
C GLY A 332 -2.69 -3.90 15.86
N HIS A 333 -3.66 -4.80 15.68
CA HIS A 333 -4.53 -4.77 14.51
C HIS A 333 -5.30 -3.44 14.40
N LEU A 334 -5.90 -2.97 15.49
CA LEU A 334 -6.63 -1.70 15.53
C LEU A 334 -5.72 -0.50 15.24
N HIS A 335 -4.51 -0.46 15.82
CA HIS A 335 -3.52 0.58 15.55
C HIS A 335 -3.21 0.65 14.06
N TRP A 336 -3.03 -0.51 13.45
CA TRP A 336 -2.77 -0.66 12.04
C TRP A 336 -3.94 -0.19 11.18
N LEU A 337 -5.19 -0.45 11.55
CA LEU A 337 -6.35 0.14 10.84
C LEU A 337 -6.42 1.66 11.01
N ILE A 338 -6.22 2.16 12.24
CA ILE A 338 -6.19 3.60 12.55
C ILE A 338 -5.11 4.30 11.71
N PHE A 339 -3.94 3.69 11.57
CA PHE A 339 -2.85 4.23 10.73
C PHE A 339 -3.28 4.46 9.27
N ARG A 340 -4.08 3.56 8.66
CA ARG A 340 -4.56 3.74 7.28
C ARG A 340 -5.61 4.85 7.21
N VAL A 341 -6.54 4.89 8.16
CA VAL A 341 -7.62 5.91 8.19
C VAL A 341 -7.08 7.30 8.51
N ALA A 342 -6.16 7.41 9.48
CA ALA A 342 -5.55 8.67 9.91
C ALA A 342 -4.74 9.31 8.77
N ARG A 343 -3.95 8.53 8.02
CA ARG A 343 -3.23 9.01 6.83
C ARG A 343 -4.16 9.44 5.70
N ALA A 344 -5.28 8.74 5.52
CA ALA A 344 -6.30 9.13 4.54
C ALA A 344 -6.99 10.45 4.91
N LEU A 345 -7.29 10.67 6.19
CA LEU A 345 -7.84 11.93 6.67
C LEU A 345 -6.80 13.07 6.59
N ALA A 346 -5.52 12.80 6.86
CA ALA A 346 -4.45 13.76 6.67
C ALA A 346 -4.24 14.14 5.19
N ASP A 347 -4.37 13.19 4.27
CA ASP A 347 -4.35 13.43 2.81
C ASP A 347 -5.45 14.43 2.40
N LEU A 348 -6.71 14.19 2.82
CA LEU A 348 -7.80 15.14 2.60
C LEU A 348 -7.51 16.51 3.24
N GLY A 349 -7.08 16.52 4.50
CA GLY A 349 -6.82 17.75 5.26
C GLY A 349 -5.72 18.61 4.64
N ILE A 350 -4.64 17.99 4.16
CA ILE A 350 -3.52 18.68 3.51
C ILE A 350 -3.96 19.25 2.16
N HIS A 351 -4.66 18.46 1.34
CA HIS A 351 -4.92 18.83 -0.06
C HIS A 351 -6.16 19.68 -0.27
N LEU A 352 -7.17 19.57 0.61
CA LEU A 352 -8.46 20.26 0.48
C LEU A 352 -8.68 21.30 1.59
N ASP A 353 -8.29 20.98 2.83
CA ASP A 353 -8.53 21.84 3.99
C ASP A 353 -7.31 22.70 4.39
N ARG A 354 -6.23 22.65 3.58
CA ARG A 354 -5.01 23.44 3.74
C ARG A 354 -4.30 23.23 5.08
N TRP A 355 -4.34 22.03 5.63
CA TRP A 355 -3.58 21.71 6.84
C TRP A 355 -2.09 21.90 6.59
N SER A 356 -1.40 22.60 7.51
CA SER A 356 0.06 22.57 7.54
C SER A 356 0.54 21.16 7.90
N LEU A 357 1.79 20.83 7.55
CA LEU A 357 2.36 19.54 7.93
C LEU A 357 2.42 19.37 9.46
N ASP A 358 2.57 20.46 10.21
CA ASP A 358 2.54 20.44 11.68
C ASP A 358 1.13 20.18 12.21
N ALA A 359 0.09 20.78 11.61
CA ALA A 359 -1.30 20.49 11.96
C ALA A 359 -1.66 19.03 11.63
N ALA A 360 -1.26 18.54 10.47
CA ALA A 360 -1.46 17.15 10.08
C ALA A 360 -0.73 16.20 11.04
N ARG A 361 0.53 16.49 11.40
CA ARG A 361 1.29 15.73 12.40
C ARG A 361 0.59 15.69 13.75
N ALA A 362 0.12 16.84 14.23
CA ALA A 362 -0.57 16.91 15.52
C ALA A 362 -1.82 16.01 15.53
N ARG A 363 -2.59 16.00 14.44
CA ARG A 363 -3.75 15.11 14.28
C ARG A 363 -3.36 13.63 14.23
N LEU A 364 -2.31 13.28 13.50
CA LEU A 364 -1.82 11.89 13.46
C LEU A 364 -1.38 11.41 14.86
N ILE A 365 -0.68 12.26 15.63
CA ILE A 365 -0.29 11.95 17.01
C ILE A 365 -1.53 11.77 17.90
N GLU A 366 -2.52 12.66 17.79
CA GLU A 366 -3.76 12.58 18.58
C GLU A 366 -4.56 11.29 18.29
N TRP A 367 -4.69 10.93 17.01
CA TRP A 367 -5.50 9.78 16.60
C TRP A 367 -4.78 8.45 16.79
N GLN A 368 -3.50 8.38 16.43
CA GLN A 368 -2.75 7.12 16.34
C GLN A 368 -1.67 6.99 17.40
N GLY A 369 -1.03 8.10 17.81
CA GLY A 369 0.15 8.10 18.66
C GLY A 369 1.45 8.10 17.85
N GLU A 370 2.45 7.37 18.33
CA GLU A 370 3.76 7.26 17.67
C GLU A 370 3.67 6.60 16.28
N PRO A 371 4.47 7.05 15.29
CA PRO A 371 4.47 6.43 13.99
C PRO A 371 5.16 5.06 14.03
N GLY A 372 4.61 4.11 13.27
CA GLY A 372 5.30 2.85 12.99
C GLY A 372 6.67 3.10 12.33
N TYR A 373 7.65 2.27 12.67
CA TYR A 373 9.04 2.43 12.20
C TYR A 373 9.19 2.61 10.68
N PHE A 374 8.38 1.91 9.88
CA PHE A 374 8.45 1.95 8.42
C PHE A 374 7.69 3.12 7.77
N ALA A 375 6.93 3.88 8.55
CA ALA A 375 6.20 5.06 8.09
C ALA A 375 6.34 6.23 9.09
N PRO A 376 7.58 6.68 9.36
CA PRO A 376 7.80 7.83 10.25
C PRO A 376 7.14 9.07 9.64
N TYR A 377 6.50 9.90 10.49
CA TYR A 377 5.77 11.09 10.02
C TYR A 377 6.65 12.03 9.18
N ASP A 378 7.94 12.15 9.49
CA ASP A 378 8.90 12.97 8.74
C ASP A 378 9.12 12.48 7.29
N THR A 379 8.88 11.20 7.01
CA THR A 379 8.90 10.66 5.65
C THR A 379 7.51 10.61 5.04
N GLU A 380 6.50 10.29 5.85
CA GLU A 380 5.14 10.04 5.37
C GLU A 380 4.41 11.32 4.97
N LEU A 381 4.49 12.39 5.76
CA LEU A 381 3.80 13.65 5.47
C LEU A 381 4.30 14.30 4.16
N PRO A 382 5.62 14.42 3.89
CA PRO A 382 6.09 14.88 2.59
C PRO A 382 5.70 13.98 1.41
N ARG A 383 5.48 12.68 1.66
CA ARG A 383 5.01 11.74 0.64
C ARG A 383 3.53 11.96 0.32
N ILE A 384 2.69 12.18 1.34
CA ILE A 384 1.26 12.52 1.16
C ILE A 384 1.11 13.77 0.26
N VAL A 385 1.97 14.78 0.44
CA VAL A 385 1.98 15.99 -0.43
C VAL A 385 2.24 15.65 -1.90
N GLN A 386 3.06 14.63 -2.18
CA GLN A 386 3.45 14.24 -3.55
C GLN A 386 2.46 13.27 -4.21
N GLU A 387 1.64 12.58 -3.41
CA GLU A 387 0.73 11.52 -3.84
C GLU A 387 -0.73 11.84 -3.45
N PRO A 388 -1.34 12.93 -3.98
CA PRO A 388 -2.71 13.31 -3.64
C PRO A 388 -3.72 12.20 -3.90
N ALA A 389 -4.66 12.04 -2.96
CA ALA A 389 -5.72 11.03 -2.96
C ALA A 389 -5.26 9.57 -2.84
N GLN A 390 -3.95 9.29 -2.81
CA GLN A 390 -3.43 7.93 -2.76
C GLN A 390 -3.81 7.23 -1.45
N ARG A 391 -3.69 7.90 -0.30
CA ARG A 391 -4.01 7.30 1.01
C ARG A 391 -5.50 7.08 1.18
N VAL A 392 -6.31 8.00 0.65
CA VAL A 392 -7.77 7.84 0.61
C VAL A 392 -8.15 6.67 -0.29
N GLY A 393 -7.50 6.54 -1.45
CA GLY A 393 -7.66 5.41 -2.37
C GLY A 393 -7.43 4.06 -1.68
N GLU A 394 -6.31 3.91 -0.99
CA GLU A 394 -5.95 2.68 -0.26
C GLU A 394 -6.99 2.33 0.83
N ALA A 395 -7.36 3.30 1.68
CA ALA A 395 -8.32 3.08 2.75
C ALA A 395 -9.75 2.82 2.24
N MET A 396 -10.20 3.55 1.21
CA MET A 396 -11.53 3.36 0.64
C MET A 396 -11.65 2.06 -0.16
N ALA A 397 -10.58 1.59 -0.81
CA ALA A 397 -10.56 0.29 -1.46
C ALA A 397 -10.72 -0.85 -0.45
N TRP A 398 -10.05 -0.76 0.71
CA TRP A 398 -10.28 -1.68 1.83
C TRP A 398 -11.76 -1.66 2.27
N LEU A 399 -12.32 -0.48 2.50
CA LEU A 399 -13.69 -0.34 2.98
C LEU A 399 -14.72 -0.86 1.97
N ALA A 400 -14.46 -0.72 0.67
CA ALA A 400 -15.30 -1.30 -0.38
C ALA A 400 -15.31 -2.85 -0.31
N ILE A 401 -14.14 -3.48 -0.10
CA ILE A 401 -14.04 -4.93 0.08
C ILE A 401 -14.72 -5.37 1.38
N ALA A 402 -14.50 -4.65 2.48
CA ALA A 402 -15.13 -4.93 3.76
C ALA A 402 -16.66 -4.83 3.69
N ASP A 403 -17.20 -3.82 3.00
CA ASP A 403 -18.64 -3.69 2.78
C ASP A 403 -19.19 -4.80 1.88
N ALA A 404 -18.48 -5.16 0.82
CA ALA A 404 -18.82 -6.31 0.00
C ALA A 404 -18.71 -7.62 0.76
N ALA A 405 -17.94 -7.72 1.84
CA ALA A 405 -17.87 -8.91 2.69
C ALA A 405 -18.90 -8.91 3.83
N ARG A 406 -19.45 -7.72 4.18
CA ARG A 406 -20.35 -7.54 5.31
C ARG A 406 -21.56 -8.47 5.22
N GLY A 407 -21.89 -9.12 6.34
CA GLY A 407 -23.03 -10.04 6.46
C GLY A 407 -22.82 -11.41 5.81
N ARG A 408 -21.77 -11.62 5.00
CA ARG A 408 -21.46 -12.92 4.39
C ARG A 408 -20.68 -13.80 5.37
N ARG A 409 -20.96 -15.10 5.37
CA ARG A 409 -20.29 -16.12 6.20
C ARG A 409 -20.07 -17.40 5.41
N GLY A 410 -19.17 -18.26 5.89
CA GLY A 410 -18.91 -19.59 5.32
C GLY A 410 -18.70 -19.54 3.81
N ALA A 411 -19.36 -20.44 3.09
CA ALA A 411 -19.25 -20.58 1.63
C ALA A 411 -19.51 -19.28 0.85
N ALA A 412 -20.46 -18.45 1.30
CA ALA A 412 -20.77 -17.19 0.61
C ALA A 412 -19.63 -16.17 0.70
N LYS A 413 -18.93 -16.14 1.84
CA LYS A 413 -17.76 -15.26 2.04
C LYS A 413 -16.54 -15.79 1.28
N ILE A 414 -16.31 -17.11 1.32
CA ILE A 414 -15.26 -17.77 0.54
C ILE A 414 -15.45 -17.50 -0.96
N ALA A 415 -16.68 -17.66 -1.47
CA ALA A 415 -16.98 -17.39 -2.88
C ALA A 415 -16.68 -15.94 -3.28
N LEU A 416 -16.95 -14.96 -2.40
CA LEU A 416 -16.55 -13.58 -2.64
C LEU A 416 -15.02 -13.45 -2.70
N HIS A 417 -14.29 -13.97 -1.70
CA HIS A 417 -12.83 -13.90 -1.68
C HIS A 417 -12.21 -14.52 -2.94
N ARG A 418 -12.74 -15.66 -3.39
CA ARG A 418 -12.32 -16.30 -4.64
C ARG A 418 -12.54 -15.39 -5.85
N ARG A 419 -13.73 -14.80 -6.00
CA ARG A 419 -13.98 -13.85 -7.11
C ARG A 419 -13.03 -12.64 -7.07
N LEU A 420 -12.71 -12.13 -5.89
CA LEU A 420 -11.79 -11.00 -5.71
C LEU A 420 -10.34 -11.36 -6.07
N LEU A 421 -9.92 -12.61 -5.83
CA LEU A 421 -8.55 -13.06 -6.04
C LEU A 421 -8.30 -13.65 -7.43
N ASP A 422 -9.26 -14.41 -7.97
CA ASP A 422 -9.10 -15.20 -9.20
C ASP A 422 -9.04 -14.35 -10.46
N HIS A 423 -9.53 -13.12 -10.39
CA HIS A 423 -9.49 -12.16 -11.48
C HIS A 423 -8.46 -11.05 -11.27
N GLY A 424 -7.63 -11.16 -10.22
CA GLY A 424 -6.63 -10.17 -9.86
C GLY A 424 -7.23 -8.82 -9.46
N ARG A 425 -6.37 -7.80 -9.36
CA ARG A 425 -6.79 -6.46 -8.93
C ARG A 425 -7.86 -5.83 -9.82
N MET A 426 -8.77 -5.08 -9.18
CA MET A 426 -9.90 -4.38 -9.81
C MET A 426 -10.19 -3.04 -9.11
N ARG A 427 -10.84 -2.11 -9.81
CA ARG A 427 -11.32 -0.85 -9.21
C ARG A 427 -12.38 -1.12 -8.13
N SER A 428 -12.51 -0.20 -7.17
CA SER A 428 -13.42 -0.39 -6.04
C SER A 428 -14.90 -0.46 -6.45
N ASP A 429 -15.30 0.25 -7.51
CA ASP A 429 -16.65 0.19 -8.11
C ASP A 429 -16.98 -1.17 -8.76
N ALA A 430 -15.98 -2.00 -9.04
CA ALA A 430 -16.16 -3.36 -9.55
C ALA A 430 -16.31 -4.42 -8.43
N VAL A 431 -15.81 -4.15 -7.23
CA VAL A 431 -15.75 -5.12 -6.10
C VAL A 431 -17.12 -5.71 -5.76
N GLY A 432 -18.17 -4.89 -5.72
CA GLY A 432 -19.53 -5.34 -5.40
C GLY A 432 -20.27 -6.04 -6.56
N ASN A 433 -19.79 -5.86 -7.80
CA ASN A 433 -20.46 -6.28 -9.02
C ASN A 433 -19.73 -7.44 -9.72
N ILE A 434 -18.75 -8.05 -9.07
CA ILE A 434 -18.02 -9.17 -9.63
C ILE A 434 -18.91 -10.42 -9.64
N SER A 435 -19.42 -10.72 -10.84
CA SER A 435 -20.30 -11.86 -11.15
C SER A 435 -19.52 -13.15 -11.21
#